data_AF-A0A955N032-F1
#
_entry.id   AF-A0A955N032-F1
#
_cell.length_a   1.000
_cell.length_b   1.000
_cell.length_c   1.000
_cell.angle_alpha   90.00
_cell.angle_beta   90.00
_cell.angle_gamma   90.00
#
_symmetry.space_group_name_H-M   'P 1'
#
loop_
_entity.id
_entity.type
_entity.pdbx_description
1 polymer ?
#
loop_
_entity_poly.entity_id
_entity_poly.type
_entity_poly.pdbx_seq_one_letter_code
_entity_poly.pdbx_strand_id
1 'polypeptide(L)'
;MIFRKKTLDSQACAFLYLSLPYLLFFWGWLWLPYALLATVALLIGLASAILGGRSEAREDGPRAWGSWRRVLFVAVIALVWVALSGIGGLGFQNPDYPKHNAVLKDLIEKDWPVVYGEGEGARALVYYFAYYLPAA
;
A
#
# COMPACT_ATOMS: atom_id res chain seq x y z
N MET A 1 -21.93 -36.14 -1.28
CA MET A 1 -21.19 -35.83 -0.03
C MET A 1 -19.66 -35.72 -0.22
N ILE A 2 -19.05 -36.45 -1.16
CA ILE A 2 -17.59 -36.50 -1.37
C ILE A 2 -17.00 -35.21 -1.98
N PHE A 3 -17.70 -34.55 -2.90
CA PHE A 3 -17.23 -33.30 -3.53
C PHE A 3 -17.14 -32.09 -2.57
N ARG A 4 -17.97 -32.05 -1.53
CA ARG A 4 -18.07 -30.93 -0.58
C ARG A 4 -16.89 -30.88 0.41
N LYS A 5 -16.22 -32.02 0.65
CA LYS A 5 -15.07 -32.12 1.55
C LYS A 5 -13.80 -31.57 0.88
N LYS A 6 -13.55 -31.93 -0.38
CA LYS A 6 -12.38 -31.46 -1.16
C LYS A 6 -12.29 -29.94 -1.29
N THR A 7 -13.42 -29.25 -1.48
CA THR A 7 -13.44 -27.78 -1.59
C THR A 7 -13.12 -27.08 -0.28
N LEU A 8 -13.52 -27.68 0.85
CA LEU A 8 -13.21 -27.15 2.18
C LEU A 8 -11.71 -27.27 2.47
N ASP A 9 -11.11 -28.40 2.11
CA ASP A 9 -9.68 -28.66 2.32
C ASP A 9 -8.81 -27.66 1.53
N SER A 10 -9.16 -27.34 0.28
CA SER A 10 -8.43 -26.34 -0.51
C SER A 10 -8.55 -24.91 0.03
N GLN A 11 -9.71 -24.52 0.56
CA GLN A 11 -9.95 -23.17 1.09
C GLN A 11 -9.26 -22.97 2.44
N ALA A 12 -9.29 -23.98 3.30
CA ALA A 12 -8.54 -23.97 4.56
C ALA A 12 -7.03 -23.84 4.30
N CYS A 13 -6.49 -24.60 3.35
CA CYS A 13 -5.08 -24.47 2.94
C CYS A 13 -4.75 -23.07 2.42
N ALA A 14 -5.62 -22.45 1.62
CA ALA A 14 -5.41 -21.09 1.12
C ALA A 14 -5.42 -20.05 2.26
N PHE A 15 -6.38 -20.12 3.18
CA PHE A 15 -6.41 -19.21 4.32
C PHE A 15 -5.21 -19.40 5.27
N LEU A 16 -4.79 -20.64 5.51
CA LEU A 16 -3.58 -20.93 6.28
C LEU A 16 -2.33 -20.36 5.60
N TYR A 17 -2.19 -20.57 4.30
CA TYR A 17 -1.09 -20.01 3.51
C TYR A 17 -1.05 -18.48 3.57
N LEU A 18 -2.21 -17.82 3.37
CA LEU A 18 -2.33 -16.37 3.46
C LEU A 18 -2.07 -15.83 4.87
N SER A 19 -2.36 -16.61 5.92
CA SER A 19 -2.13 -16.21 7.32
C SER A 19 -0.67 -16.34 7.78
N LEU A 20 0.12 -17.19 7.12
CA LEU A 20 1.52 -17.48 7.48
C LEU A 20 2.44 -16.25 7.53
N PRO A 21 2.47 -15.34 6.53
CA PRO A 21 3.32 -14.16 6.59
C PRO A 21 2.98 -13.23 7.76
N TYR A 22 1.71 -13.15 8.15
CA TYR A 22 1.28 -12.35 9.29
C TYR A 22 1.79 -12.92 10.61
N LEU A 23 1.75 -14.24 10.79
CA LEU A 23 2.30 -14.89 11.98
C LEU A 23 3.81 -14.68 12.09
N LEU A 24 4.54 -14.83 10.98
CA LEU A 24 5.98 -14.53 10.96
C LEU A 24 6.26 -13.08 11.34
N PHE A 25 5.47 -12.13 10.82
CA PHE A 25 5.62 -10.71 11.16
C PHE A 25 5.29 -10.41 12.63
N PHE A 26 4.18 -10.95 13.16
CA PHE A 26 3.77 -10.72 14.55
C PHE A 26 4.83 -11.16 15.53
N TRP A 27 5.37 -12.36 15.36
CA TRP A 27 6.33 -12.92 16.29
C TRP A 27 7.78 -12.50 16.00
N GLY A 28 8.09 -12.09 14.77
CA GLY A 28 9.42 -11.62 14.38
C GLY A 28 9.67 -10.13 14.62
N TRP A 29 8.62 -9.30 14.74
CA TRP A 29 8.77 -7.84 14.77
C TRP A 29 7.99 -7.13 15.89
N LEU A 30 6.78 -7.56 16.24
CA LEU A 30 5.97 -6.84 17.23
C LEU A 30 6.48 -7.11 18.65
N TRP A 31 6.27 -6.12 19.53
CA TRP A 31 6.43 -6.35 20.96
C TRP A 31 5.43 -7.41 21.44
N LEU A 32 5.90 -8.28 22.33
CA LEU A 32 5.18 -9.47 22.82
C LEU A 32 3.68 -9.25 23.14
N PRO A 33 3.26 -8.20 23.87
CA PRO A 33 1.83 -7.99 24.15
C PRO A 33 1.00 -7.73 22.89
N TYR A 34 1.53 -6.95 21.94
CA TYR A 34 0.84 -6.65 20.68
C TYR A 34 0.85 -7.86 19.74
N ALA A 35 1.95 -8.63 19.72
CA ALA A 35 2.06 -9.87 18.97
C ALA A 35 0.98 -10.88 19.42
N LEU A 36 0.79 -11.02 20.73
CA LEU A 36 -0.23 -11.91 21.31
C LEU A 36 -1.64 -11.48 20.92
N LEU A 37 -1.96 -10.19 21.10
CA LEU A 37 -3.28 -9.64 20.77
C LEU A 37 -3.60 -9.81 19.27
N ALA A 38 -2.64 -9.46 18.40
CA ALA A 38 -2.80 -9.60 16.95
C ALA A 38 -2.95 -11.08 16.53
N THR A 39 -2.22 -11.98 17.17
CA THR A 39 -2.33 -13.42 16.91
C THR A 39 -3.72 -13.95 17.30
N VAL A 40 -4.25 -13.56 18.46
CA VAL A 40 -5.59 -13.96 18.89
C VAL A 40 -6.65 -13.45 17.91
N ALA A 41 -6.58 -12.17 17.52
CA ALA A 41 -7.50 -11.60 16.54
C ALA A 41 -7.45 -12.34 15.19
N LEU A 42 -6.24 -12.67 14.70
CA LEU A 42 -6.04 -13.42 13.47
C LEU A 42 -6.62 -14.83 13.55
N LEU A 43 -6.41 -15.53 14.67
CA LEU A 43 -6.95 -16.89 14.87
C LEU A 43 -8.48 -16.90 14.93
N ILE A 44 -9.11 -15.89 15.57
CA ILE A 44 -10.57 -15.73 15.57
C ILE A 44 -11.09 -15.48 14.15
N GLY A 45 -10.43 -14.59 13.39
CA GLY A 45 -10.76 -14.34 11.98
C GLY A 45 -10.62 -15.59 11.12
N LEU A 46 -9.55 -16.36 11.31
CA LEU A 46 -9.29 -17.59 10.58
C LEU A 46 -10.31 -18.69 10.92
N ALA A 47 -10.62 -18.86 12.20
CA ALA A 47 -11.63 -19.80 12.67
C ALA A 47 -13.01 -19.44 12.12
N SER A 48 -13.40 -18.17 12.15
CA SER A 48 -14.69 -17.73 11.58
C SER A 48 -14.74 -17.89 10.06
N ALA A 49 -13.64 -17.67 9.33
CA ALA A 49 -13.59 -17.87 7.88
C ALA A 49 -13.65 -19.37 7.47
N ILE A 50 -13.01 -20.25 8.24
CA ILE A 50 -12.97 -21.70 7.95
C ILE A 50 -14.24 -22.40 8.44
N LEU A 51 -14.72 -22.06 9.65
CA LEU A 51 -15.86 -22.72 10.31
C LEU A 51 -17.20 -22.06 10.00
N GLY A 52 -17.22 -20.77 9.67
CA GLY A 52 -18.43 -20.01 9.32
C GLY A 52 -19.00 -20.36 7.94
N GLY A 53 -18.77 -21.60 7.49
CA GLY A 53 -19.19 -22.23 6.24
C GLY A 53 -20.09 -21.37 5.37
N ARG A 54 -19.48 -20.72 4.37
CA ARG A 54 -20.10 -19.94 3.30
C ARG A 54 -21.53 -19.51 3.63
N SER A 55 -21.67 -18.46 4.46
CA SER A 55 -22.84 -17.58 4.29
C SER A 55 -22.86 -17.25 2.81
N GLU A 56 -23.95 -17.62 2.15
CA GLU A 56 -23.98 -17.86 0.72
C GLU A 56 -23.17 -16.82 -0.02
N ALA A 57 -22.26 -17.28 -0.88
CA ALA A 57 -21.82 -16.48 -1.99
C ALA A 57 -23.11 -16.19 -2.77
N ARG A 58 -23.81 -15.12 -2.38
CA ARG A 58 -24.75 -14.42 -3.21
C ARG A 58 -23.96 -14.21 -4.48
N GLU A 59 -24.32 -14.95 -5.51
CA GLU A 59 -23.79 -14.80 -6.86
C GLU A 59 -24.23 -13.46 -7.47
N ASP A 60 -24.09 -12.39 -6.70
CA ASP A 60 -23.78 -11.10 -7.27
C ASP A 60 -22.28 -11.19 -7.64
N GLY A 61 -21.98 -11.94 -8.71
CA GLY A 61 -20.71 -11.81 -9.43
C GLY A 61 -20.41 -10.32 -9.63
N PRO A 62 -19.14 -9.89 -9.76
CA PRO A 62 -18.76 -8.50 -9.51
C PRO A 62 -19.55 -7.49 -10.34
N ARG A 63 -20.72 -7.07 -9.83
CA ARG A 63 -21.34 -5.77 -10.08
C ARG A 63 -20.64 -4.72 -9.21
N ALA A 64 -19.34 -4.91 -9.00
CA ALA A 64 -18.45 -3.96 -8.32
C ALA A 64 -18.32 -2.65 -9.10
N TRP A 65 -18.78 -2.60 -10.35
CA TRP A 65 -19.01 -1.34 -11.08
C TRP A 65 -20.30 -0.58 -10.70
N GLY A 66 -21.02 -1.04 -9.67
CA GLY A 66 -22.39 -0.66 -9.33
C GLY A 66 -22.59 0.71 -8.69
N SER A 67 -22.03 1.78 -9.26
CA SER A 67 -22.47 3.18 -9.21
C SER A 67 -21.22 4.02 -9.33
N TRP A 68 -21.06 4.71 -10.47
CA TRP A 68 -20.00 5.70 -10.68
C TRP A 68 -19.91 6.71 -9.52
N ARG A 69 -21.01 6.94 -8.79
CA ARG A 69 -21.06 7.78 -7.58
C ARG A 69 -20.21 7.21 -6.44
N ARG A 70 -20.16 5.88 -6.26
CA ARG A 70 -19.31 5.23 -5.24
C ARG A 70 -17.83 5.34 -5.62
N VAL A 71 -17.51 5.11 -6.88
CA VAL A 71 -16.14 5.30 -7.40
C VAL A 71 -15.71 6.75 -7.23
N LEU A 72 -16.57 7.70 -7.62
CA LEU A 72 -16.31 9.12 -7.44
C LEU A 72 -16.13 9.49 -5.96
N PHE A 73 -16.99 8.97 -5.07
CA PHE A 73 -16.89 9.24 -3.64
C PHE A 73 -15.55 8.77 -3.07
N VAL A 74 -15.12 7.54 -3.39
CA VAL A 74 -13.81 7.01 -2.98
C VAL A 74 -12.67 7.82 -3.61
N ALA A 75 -12.78 8.18 -4.89
CA ALA A 75 -11.77 8.99 -5.58
C ALA A 75 -11.62 10.38 -4.95
N VAL A 76 -12.73 11.03 -4.57
CA VAL A 76 -12.71 12.32 -3.87
C VAL A 76 -12.06 12.18 -2.49
N ILE A 77 -12.41 11.15 -1.71
CA ILE A 77 -11.76 10.91 -0.42
C ILE A 77 -10.25 10.68 -0.60
N ALA A 78 -9.85 9.87 -1.58
CA ALA A 78 -8.45 9.61 -1.87
C ALA A 78 -7.71 10.88 -2.31
N LEU A 79 -8.32 11.70 -3.18
CA LEU A 79 -7.75 12.98 -3.61
C LEU A 79 -7.60 13.96 -2.44
N VAL A 80 -8.61 14.09 -1.59
CA VAL A 80 -8.54 14.93 -0.39
C VAL A 80 -7.46 14.42 0.55
N TRP A 81 -7.38 13.11 0.78
CA TRP A 81 -6.35 12.50 1.61
C TRP A 81 -4.94 12.77 1.08
N VAL A 82 -4.72 12.55 -0.22
CA VAL A 82 -3.44 12.81 -0.88
C VAL A 82 -3.12 14.31 -0.86
N ALA A 83 -4.09 15.18 -1.11
CA ALA A 83 -3.89 16.63 -1.01
C ALA A 83 -3.54 17.08 0.40
N LEU A 84 -4.12 16.47 1.45
CA LEU A 84 -3.79 16.77 2.84
C LEU A 84 -2.46 16.18 3.30
N SER A 85 -1.91 15.19 2.58
CA SER A 85 -0.65 14.53 2.94
C SER A 85 0.60 15.40 2.70
N GLY A 86 0.47 16.53 2.00
CA GLY A 86 1.62 17.38 1.67
C GLY A 86 2.40 16.94 0.43
N ILE A 87 2.17 15.74 -0.12
CA ILE A 87 3.03 15.17 -1.17
C ILE A 87 3.05 15.99 -2.47
N GLY A 88 1.94 16.67 -2.80
CA GLY A 88 1.82 17.52 -3.99
C GLY A 88 2.15 19.00 -3.76
N GLY A 89 2.74 19.37 -2.62
CA GLY A 89 2.97 20.78 -2.26
C GLY A 89 1.71 21.52 -1.76
N LEU A 90 0.58 20.83 -1.67
CA LEU A 90 -0.64 21.33 -1.03
C LEU A 90 -0.64 20.89 0.44
N GLY A 91 -0.79 21.83 1.37
CA GLY A 91 -0.85 21.54 2.80
C GLY A 91 0.50 21.50 3.52
N PHE A 92 0.53 20.87 4.69
CA PHE A 92 1.72 20.78 5.52
C PHE A 92 2.72 19.79 4.92
N GLN A 93 3.96 20.24 4.75
CA GLN A 93 5.07 19.43 4.29
C GLN A 93 6.09 19.27 5.41
N ASN A 94 6.60 18.05 5.60
CA ASN A 94 7.67 17.82 6.57
C ASN A 94 8.93 18.62 6.17
N PRO A 95 9.82 18.97 7.12
CA PRO A 95 11.02 19.77 6.85
C PRO A 95 11.96 19.23 5.76
N ASP A 96 11.88 17.93 5.41
CA ASP A 96 12.66 17.32 4.33
C ASP A 96 12.08 17.57 2.93
N TYR A 97 10.77 17.82 2.81
CA TYR A 97 10.10 18.02 1.52
C TYR A 97 10.59 19.22 0.70
N PRO A 98 10.96 20.37 1.27
CA PRO A 98 11.55 21.47 0.51
C PRO A 98 12.74 21.05 -0.36
N LYS A 99 13.60 20.14 0.14
CA LYS A 99 14.69 19.56 -0.64
C LYS A 99 14.17 18.73 -1.81
N HIS A 100 13.19 17.85 -1.57
CA HIS A 100 12.60 17.01 -2.61
C HIS A 100 11.93 17.83 -3.71
N ASN A 101 11.20 18.87 -3.34
CA ASN A 101 10.59 19.81 -4.29
C ASN A 101 11.66 20.54 -5.12
N ALA A 102 12.76 20.98 -4.50
CA ALA A 102 13.86 21.64 -5.20
C ALA A 102 14.55 20.70 -6.20
N VAL A 103 14.85 19.46 -5.79
CA VAL A 103 15.43 18.44 -6.69
C VAL A 103 14.50 18.15 -7.86
N LEU A 104 13.21 17.94 -7.61
CA LEU A 104 12.23 17.69 -8.67
C LEU A 104 12.12 18.88 -9.63
N LYS A 105 12.06 20.11 -9.10
CA LYS A 105 12.01 21.33 -9.89
C LYS A 105 13.25 21.48 -10.77
N ASP A 106 14.44 21.28 -10.21
CA ASP A 106 15.69 21.37 -10.95
C ASP A 106 15.81 20.31 -12.05
N LEU A 107 15.29 19.09 -11.82
CA LEU A 107 15.22 18.05 -12.84
C LEU A 107 14.24 18.36 -13.99
N ILE A 108 13.23 19.21 -13.76
CA ILE A 108 12.26 19.63 -14.78
C ILE A 108 12.77 20.85 -15.55
N GLU A 109 13.36 21.82 -14.86
CA GLU A 109 13.68 23.13 -15.42
C GLU A 109 15.08 23.22 -16.04
N LYS A 110 16.03 22.37 -15.63
CA LYS A 110 17.41 22.42 -16.12
C LYS A 110 17.69 21.28 -17.11
N ASP A 111 18.58 21.54 -18.05
CA ASP A 111 19.08 20.53 -18.95
C ASP A 111 19.80 19.41 -18.19
N TRP A 112 19.64 18.19 -18.68
CA TRP A 112 20.39 17.05 -18.17
C TRP A 112 21.83 17.05 -18.72
N PRO A 113 22.85 16.76 -17.89
CA PRO A 113 22.81 16.55 -16.44
C PRO A 113 22.71 17.86 -15.67
N VAL A 114 21.94 17.86 -14.57
CA VAL A 114 21.79 19.04 -13.72
C VAL A 114 23.11 19.34 -13.02
N VAL A 115 23.68 20.53 -13.27
CA VAL A 115 24.93 21.01 -12.67
C VAL A 115 24.69 22.38 -12.02
N TYR A 116 25.27 22.59 -10.83
CA TYR A 116 25.24 23.86 -10.11
C TYR A 116 26.60 24.54 -10.15
N GLY A 117 26.62 25.84 -10.40
CA GLY A 117 27.84 26.66 -10.49
C GLY A 117 28.45 26.68 -11.89
N GLU A 118 29.52 27.45 -12.04
CA GLU A 118 30.22 27.66 -13.32
C GLU A 118 31.73 27.38 -13.14
N GLY A 119 32.39 26.93 -14.20
CA GLY A 119 33.83 26.68 -14.22
C GLY A 119 34.29 25.49 -13.39
N GLU A 120 35.52 25.54 -12.86
CA GLU A 120 36.15 24.43 -12.11
C GLU A 120 35.45 24.07 -10.79
N GLY A 121 34.53 24.91 -10.30
CA GLY A 121 33.74 24.68 -9.08
C GLY A 121 32.39 24.02 -9.31
N ALA A 122 32.03 23.73 -10.57
CA ALA A 122 30.71 23.20 -10.92
C ALA A 122 30.47 21.80 -10.32
N ARG A 123 29.32 21.61 -9.68
CA ARG A 123 28.94 20.33 -9.04
C ARG A 123 27.69 19.77 -9.68
N ALA A 124 27.78 18.54 -10.18
CA ALA A 124 26.62 17.81 -10.64
C ALA A 124 25.67 17.48 -9.48
N LEU A 125 24.37 17.51 -9.74
CA LEU A 125 23.38 16.96 -8.85
C LEU A 125 23.56 15.44 -8.80
N VAL A 126 24.02 14.92 -7.66
CA VAL A 126 24.17 13.48 -7.43
C VAL A 126 23.21 13.08 -6.33
N TYR A 127 22.14 12.37 -6.72
CA TYR A 127 21.13 11.90 -5.78
C TYR A 127 20.42 10.65 -6.32
N TYR A 128 19.61 10.01 -5.48
CA TYR A 128 18.79 8.86 -5.87
C TYR A 128 17.61 9.30 -6.74
N PHE A 129 17.85 9.40 -8.05
CA PHE A 129 16.85 9.89 -9.01
C PHE A 129 15.73 8.90 -9.35
N ALA A 130 15.92 7.61 -9.04
CA ALA A 130 14.93 6.57 -9.32
C ALA A 130 13.54 6.88 -8.72
N TYR A 131 13.48 7.65 -7.64
CA TYR A 131 12.22 8.11 -7.04
C TYR A 131 11.47 9.15 -7.89
N TYR A 132 12.17 9.95 -8.70
CA TYR A 132 11.59 11.09 -9.44
C TYR A 132 11.32 10.78 -10.91
N LEU A 133 11.96 9.76 -11.46
CA LEU A 133 11.80 9.39 -12.86
C LEU A 133 10.58 8.47 -13.03
N PRO A 134 9.78 8.62 -14.10
CA PRO A 134 8.72 7.68 -14.41
C PRO A 134 9.32 6.28 -14.59
N ALA A 135 8.58 5.25 -14.17
CA ALA A 135 8.95 3.87 -14.46
C ALA A 135 9.02 3.71 -15.99
N ALA A 136 10.19 3.30 -16.48
CA ALA A 136 10.45 3.04 -17.90
C ALA A 136 9.69 1.81 -18.40
#